data_AF-A0A345VII8-F1
#
_entry.id   AF-A0A345VII8-F1
#
_cell.length_a   1.000
_cell.length_b   1.000
_cell.length_c   1.000
_cell.angle_alpha   90.00
_cell.angle_beta   90.00
_cell.angle_gamma   90.00
#
_symmetry.space_group_name_H-M   'P 1'
#
loop_
_entity.id
_entity.type
_entity.pdbx_description
1 polymer ?
#
loop_
_entity_poly.entity_id
_entity_poly.type
_entity_poly.pdbx_seq_one_letter_code
_entity_poly.pdbx_strand_id
1 'polypeptide(L)'
;MSKGQTEAELLLRELRAIPKLIQELQRDIEATRSSLLTSPQWSDMKVEGGLKQSQEDKNIRVIDNCDWHVSQIGKLNRRKTEILDIIFQLKDNDQRRVLIAAYLTYDTYTEAYDALFMSKAKFFTIKRKAVENLNRLI
;
A
#
# COMPACT_ATOMS: atom_id res chain seq x y z
N MET A 1 1.60 -31.85 0.62
CA MET A 1 2.06 -30.48 0.90
C MET A 1 1.73 -29.63 -0.33
N SER A 2 0.62 -28.89 -0.34
CA SER A 2 0.53 -27.74 -1.26
C SER A 2 1.81 -26.92 -1.04
N LYS A 3 2.49 -26.45 -2.09
CA LYS A 3 3.73 -25.64 -1.96
C LYS A 3 3.36 -24.37 -1.18
N GLY A 4 3.40 -24.48 0.15
CA GLY A 4 2.94 -23.46 1.08
C GLY A 4 3.84 -22.26 0.95
N GLN A 5 3.24 -21.11 0.69
CA GLN A 5 3.95 -19.84 0.68
C GLN A 5 4.62 -19.67 2.05
N THR A 6 5.89 -19.29 2.05
CA THR A 6 6.60 -19.06 3.30
C THR A 6 6.12 -17.75 3.94
N GLU A 7 6.33 -17.58 5.24
CA GLU A 7 5.94 -16.35 5.93
C GLU A 7 6.62 -15.12 5.31
N ALA A 8 7.87 -15.28 4.87
CA ALA A 8 8.61 -14.23 4.18
C ALA A 8 7.97 -13.88 2.83
N GLU A 9 7.46 -14.86 2.08
CA GLU A 9 6.76 -14.62 0.82
C GLU A 9 5.45 -13.87 1.03
N LEU A 10 4.71 -14.17 2.10
CA LEU A 10 3.49 -13.44 2.45
C LEU A 10 3.78 -12.00 2.84
N LEU A 11 4.80 -11.78 3.68
CA LEU A 11 5.26 -10.46 4.12
C LEU A 11 5.75 -9.60 2.96
N LEU A 12 6.52 -10.17 2.02
CA LEU A 12 6.97 -9.46 0.83
C LEU A 12 5.84 -9.16 -0.16
N ARG A 13 4.83 -10.04 -0.23
CA ARG A 13 3.62 -9.78 -1.03
C ARG A 13 2.82 -8.63 -0.43
N GLU A 14 2.69 -8.58 0.89
CA GLU A 14 2.08 -7.47 1.61
C GLU A 14 2.81 -6.16 1.30
N LEU A 15 4.14 -6.14 1.43
CA LEU A 15 4.96 -4.97 1.11
C LEU A 15 4.68 -4.43 -0.30
N ARG A 16 4.56 -5.32 -1.29
CA ARG A 16 4.30 -4.95 -2.69
C ARG A 16 2.91 -4.37 -2.93
N ALA A 17 1.92 -4.75 -2.12
CA ALA A 17 0.56 -4.25 -2.24
C ALA A 17 0.39 -2.85 -1.63
N ILE A 18 1.14 -2.55 -0.55
CA ILE A 18 0.96 -1.32 0.23
C ILE A 18 0.97 -0.03 -0.62
N PRO A 19 1.94 0.23 -1.53
CA PRO A 19 1.95 1.46 -2.31
C PRO A 19 0.69 1.67 -3.15
N LYS A 20 0.15 0.60 -3.74
CA LYS A 20 -1.07 0.65 -4.54
C LYS A 20 -2.29 0.93 -3.69
N LEU A 21 -2.41 0.27 -2.54
CA LEU A 21 -3.48 0.53 -1.57
C LEU A 21 -3.47 1.98 -1.07
N ILE A 22 -2.29 2.54 -0.80
CA ILE A 22 -2.16 3.96 -0.42
C ILE A 22 -2.63 4.87 -1.57
N GLN A 23 -2.22 4.59 -2.82
CA GLN A 23 -2.66 5.38 -3.97
C GLN A 23 -4.16 5.30 -4.20
N GLU A 24 -4.78 4.14 -4.01
CA GLU A 24 -6.23 3.96 -4.10
C GLU A 24 -6.95 4.80 -3.04
N LEU A 25 -6.54 4.71 -1.77
CA LEU A 25 -7.10 5.53 -0.69
C LEU A 25 -6.93 7.03 -0.94
N GLN A 26 -5.80 7.45 -1.52
CA GLN A 26 -5.57 8.85 -1.89
C GLN A 26 -6.51 9.31 -3.01
N ARG A 27 -6.75 8.47 -4.03
CA ARG A 27 -7.70 8.76 -5.10
C ARG A 27 -9.13 8.84 -4.59
N ASP A 28 -9.51 7.97 -3.65
CA ASP A 28 -10.83 7.98 -3.03
C ASP A 28 -11.08 9.27 -2.23
N ILE A 29 -10.08 9.73 -1.48
CA ILE A 29 -10.13 11.04 -0.80
C ILE A 29 -10.33 12.17 -1.82
N GLU A 30 -9.57 12.18 -2.91
CA GLU A 30 -9.63 13.24 -3.92
C GLU A 30 -10.98 13.25 -4.66
N ALA A 31 -11.50 12.07 -5.01
CA ALA A 31 -12.81 11.93 -5.63
C ALA A 31 -13.93 12.42 -4.69
N THR A 32 -13.83 12.08 -3.40
CA THR A 32 -14.79 12.51 -2.37
C THR A 32 -14.77 14.04 -2.22
N ARG A 33 -13.59 14.66 -2.16
CA ARG A 33 -13.43 16.13 -2.09
C ARG A 33 -13.95 16.82 -3.35
N SER A 34 -13.65 16.28 -4.52
CA SER A 34 -14.14 16.82 -5.80
C SER A 34 -15.66 16.76 -5.91
N SER A 35 -16.29 15.68 -5.40
CA SER A 35 -17.75 15.55 -5.36
C SER A 35 -18.41 16.59 -4.45
N LEU A 36 -17.77 16.99 -3.35
CA LEU A 36 -18.26 18.07 -2.50
C LEU A 36 -18.22 19.43 -3.21
N LEU A 37 -17.14 19.70 -3.94
CA LEU A 37 -16.95 20.97 -4.66
C LEU A 37 -17.87 21.10 -5.88
N THR A 38 -18.25 19.99 -6.50
CA THR A 38 -19.10 19.95 -7.70
C THR A 38 -20.57 19.70 -7.42
N SER A 39 -20.94 19.37 -6.18
CA SER A 39 -22.35 19.27 -5.76
C SER A 39 -23.01 20.63 -5.96
N PRO A 40 -24.10 20.74 -6.75
CA PRO A 40 -24.88 21.96 -6.77
C PRO A 40 -25.32 22.27 -5.33
N GLN A 41 -25.30 23.54 -4.92
CA GLN A 41 -25.93 23.96 -3.67
C GLN A 41 -27.45 23.82 -3.85
N TRP A 42 -27.98 22.60 -3.74
CA TRP A 42 -29.43 22.38 -3.74
C TRP A 42 -29.95 22.98 -2.44
N SER A 43 -30.42 24.22 -2.52
CA SER A 43 -31.20 24.86 -1.48
C SER A 43 -32.36 23.94 -1.10
N ASP A 44 -32.38 23.47 0.15
CA ASP A 44 -33.48 22.78 0.83
C ASP A 44 -34.58 22.22 -0.09
N MET A 45 -34.26 21.19 -0.88
CA MET A 45 -35.30 20.51 -1.64
C MET A 45 -36.11 19.63 -0.69
N LYS A 46 -37.28 20.14 -0.31
CA LYS A 46 -38.26 19.50 0.56
C LYS A 46 -38.81 18.23 -0.12
N VAL A 47 -38.21 17.08 0.15
CA VAL A 47 -38.78 15.78 -0.24
C VAL A 47 -39.79 15.34 0.82
N GLU A 48 -41.06 15.29 0.44
CA GLU A 48 -42.14 14.74 1.26
C GLU A 48 -41.91 13.23 1.47
N GLY A 49 -41.60 12.84 2.71
CA GLY A 49 -41.63 11.44 3.16
C GLY A 49 -40.29 10.78 3.51
N GLY A 50 -39.13 11.40 3.21
CA GLY A 50 -37.80 10.89 3.59
C GLY A 50 -37.21 11.64 4.79
N LEU A 51 -36.51 10.95 5.69
CA LEU A 51 -35.68 11.59 6.74
C LEU A 51 -34.83 12.69 6.10
N LYS A 52 -35.07 13.95 6.48
CA LYS A 52 -34.30 15.11 6.02
C LYS A 52 -32.85 14.94 6.47
N GLN A 53 -31.95 14.54 5.56
CA GLN A 53 -30.52 14.68 5.79
C GLN A 53 -30.13 16.09 5.42
N SER A 54 -29.69 16.88 6.41
CA SER A 54 -29.24 18.24 6.15
C SER A 54 -27.93 18.21 5.33
N GLN A 55 -27.59 19.34 4.72
CA GLN A 55 -26.29 19.49 4.08
C GLN A 55 -25.14 19.27 5.09
N GLU A 56 -25.37 19.57 6.37
CA GLU A 56 -24.41 19.34 7.46
C GLU A 56 -24.20 17.85 7.70
N ASP A 57 -25.26 17.03 7.74
CA ASP A 57 -25.15 15.57 7.91
C ASP A 57 -24.32 14.92 6.79
N LYS A 58 -24.47 15.42 5.55
CA LYS A 58 -23.69 14.97 4.40
C LYS A 58 -22.23 15.38 4.51
N ASN A 59 -21.98 16.63 4.91
CA ASN A 59 -20.62 17.14 5.11
C ASN A 59 -19.89 16.38 6.23
N ILE A 60 -20.56 16.09 7.36
CA ILE A 60 -20.01 15.31 8.47
C ILE A 60 -19.62 13.91 8.01
N ARG A 61 -20.51 13.19 7.31
CA ARG A 61 -20.21 11.83 6.79
C ARG A 61 -19.02 11.81 5.83
N VAL A 62 -18.87 12.86 5.02
CA VAL A 62 -17.74 12.97 4.11
C VAL A 62 -16.43 13.22 4.86
N ILE A 63 -16.44 14.07 5.88
CA ILE A 63 -15.29 14.31 6.77
C ILE A 63 -14.90 12.99 7.44
N ASP A 64 -15.84 12.28 8.05
CA ASP A 64 -15.61 11.00 8.72
C ASP A 64 -14.99 9.96 7.77
N ASN A 65 -15.46 9.90 6.53
CA ASN A 65 -14.92 8.98 5.53
C ASN A 65 -13.47 9.35 5.13
N CYS A 66 -13.19 10.64 4.92
CA CYS A 66 -11.84 11.11 4.63
C CYS A 66 -10.88 10.82 5.79
N ASP A 67 -11.32 11.03 7.03
CA ASP A 67 -10.54 10.75 8.23
C ASP A 67 -10.25 9.26 8.38
N TRP A 68 -11.21 8.39 8.06
CA TRP A 68 -10.99 6.96 8.00
C TRP A 68 -9.91 6.59 6.98
N HIS A 69 -10.00 7.09 5.75
CA HIS A 69 -9.00 6.82 4.70
C HIS A 69 -7.60 7.31 5.12
N VAL A 70 -7.48 8.51 5.70
CA VAL A 70 -6.22 9.05 6.22
C VAL A 70 -5.65 8.16 7.32
N SER A 71 -6.49 7.68 8.24
CA SER A 71 -6.08 6.74 9.29
C SER A 71 -5.55 5.42 8.70
N GLN A 72 -6.21 4.89 7.67
CA GLN A 72 -5.76 3.67 6.97
C GLN A 72 -4.42 3.87 6.26
N ILE A 73 -4.21 4.99 5.59
CA ILE A 73 -2.91 5.34 5.00
C ILE A 73 -1.83 5.36 6.10
N GLY A 74 -2.13 5.93 7.27
CA GLY A 74 -1.23 5.91 8.42
C GLY A 74 -0.88 4.50 8.92
N LYS A 75 -1.85 3.58 8.95
CA LYS A 75 -1.62 2.16 9.29
C LYS A 75 -0.74 1.46 8.25
N LEU A 76 -1.03 1.65 6.96
CA LEU A 76 -0.26 1.08 5.86
C LEU A 76 1.19 1.57 5.85
N ASN A 77 1.42 2.85 6.12
CA ASN A 77 2.77 3.41 6.24
C ASN A 77 3.54 2.81 7.43
N ARG A 78 2.90 2.67 8.60
CA ARG A 78 3.52 1.99 9.75
C ARG A 78 3.89 0.55 9.43
N ARG A 79 2.96 -0.19 8.81
CA ARG A 79 3.18 -1.57 8.40
C ARG A 79 4.31 -1.71 7.38
N LYS A 80 4.41 -0.79 6.43
CA LYS A 80 5.54 -0.70 5.50
C LYS A 80 6.86 -0.52 6.25
N THR A 81 6.92 0.39 7.22
CA THR A 81 8.12 0.61 8.03
C THR A 81 8.50 -0.64 8.81
N GLU A 82 7.55 -1.30 9.49
CA GLU A 82 7.78 -2.56 10.21
C GLU A 82 8.40 -3.64 9.31
N ILE A 83 7.84 -3.82 8.11
CA ILE A 83 8.37 -4.79 7.14
C ILE A 83 9.79 -4.41 6.68
N LEU A 84 10.04 -3.13 6.43
CA LEU A 84 11.38 -2.65 6.07
C LEU A 84 12.37 -2.88 7.21
N ASP A 85 11.98 -2.66 8.45
CA ASP A 85 12.83 -2.90 9.62
C ASP A 85 13.23 -4.38 9.72
N ILE A 86 12.31 -5.31 9.46
CA ILE A 86 12.60 -6.75 9.39
C ILE A 86 13.59 -7.04 8.24
N ILE A 87 13.38 -6.46 7.05
CA ILE A 87 14.34 -6.60 5.94
C ILE A 87 15.72 -6.05 6.33
N PHE A 88 15.78 -4.94 7.07
CA PHE A 88 17.03 -4.33 7.50
C PHE A 88 17.83 -5.19 8.49
N GLN A 89 17.20 -6.16 9.17
CA GLN A 89 17.89 -7.15 10.01
C GLN A 89 18.75 -8.14 9.19
N LEU A 90 18.51 -8.29 7.88
CA LEU A 90 19.40 -9.08 7.02
C LEU A 90 20.80 -8.45 6.99
N LYS A 91 21.82 -9.25 7.30
CA LYS A 91 23.22 -8.80 7.34
C LYS A 91 23.77 -8.42 5.96
N ASP A 92 23.32 -9.11 4.92
CA ASP A 92 23.79 -8.94 3.55
C ASP A 92 23.11 -7.75 2.87
N ASN A 93 23.92 -6.76 2.49
CA ASN A 93 23.43 -5.54 1.85
C ASN A 93 22.77 -5.82 0.48
N ASP A 94 23.35 -6.69 -0.33
CA ASP A 94 22.82 -7.01 -1.65
C ASP A 94 21.45 -7.71 -1.52
N GLN A 95 21.27 -8.55 -0.51
CA GLN A 95 19.97 -9.17 -0.22
C GLN A 95 18.91 -8.13 0.13
N ARG A 96 19.23 -7.16 1.00
CA ARG A 96 18.31 -6.06 1.34
C ARG A 96 17.94 -5.23 0.12
N ARG A 97 18.93 -4.80 -0.66
CA ARG A 97 18.73 -4.00 -1.86
C ARG A 97 17.88 -4.72 -2.89
N VAL A 98 18.12 -6.01 -3.11
CA VAL A 98 17.32 -6.82 -4.03
C VAL A 98 15.87 -6.95 -3.56
N LEU A 99 15.61 -7.18 -2.26
CA LEU A 99 14.24 -7.26 -1.75
C LEU A 99 13.50 -5.91 -1.88
N ILE A 100 14.14 -4.80 -1.49
CA ILE A 100 13.54 -3.47 -1.59
C ILE A 100 13.24 -3.13 -3.07
N ALA A 101 14.20 -3.36 -3.97
CA ALA A 101 13.99 -3.12 -5.40
C ALA A 101 12.85 -3.97 -5.97
N ALA A 102 12.82 -5.26 -5.63
CA ALA A 102 11.88 -6.23 -6.19
C ALA A 102 10.44 -6.08 -5.67
N TYR A 103 10.25 -5.60 -4.45
CA TYR A 103 8.95 -5.62 -3.77
C TYR A 103 8.44 -4.23 -3.35
N LEU A 104 9.24 -3.17 -3.48
CA LEU A 104 8.82 -1.82 -3.11
C LEU A 104 9.10 -0.76 -4.18
N THR A 105 10.30 -0.77 -4.77
CA THR A 105 10.73 0.35 -5.63
C THR A 105 10.23 0.26 -7.07
N TYR A 106 10.29 -0.94 -7.66
CA TYR A 106 10.02 -1.13 -9.08
C TYR A 106 8.82 -2.05 -9.32
N ASP A 107 8.08 -1.80 -10.40
CA ASP A 107 6.91 -2.58 -10.76
C ASP A 107 7.31 -3.94 -11.36
N THR A 108 8.42 -3.97 -12.11
CA THR A 108 8.92 -5.17 -12.77
C THR A 108 10.30 -5.59 -12.25
N TYR A 109 10.57 -6.90 -12.31
CA TYR A 109 11.91 -7.40 -11.98
C TYR A 109 12.97 -6.96 -12.99
N THR A 110 12.58 -6.68 -14.24
CA THR A 110 13.46 -6.14 -15.27
C THR A 110 14.05 -4.81 -14.85
N GLU A 111 13.19 -3.85 -14.53
CA GLU A 111 13.59 -2.54 -14.03
C GLU A 111 14.45 -2.67 -12.76
N ALA A 112 14.09 -3.59 -11.87
CA ALA A 112 14.84 -3.80 -10.63
C ALA A 112 16.28 -4.27 -10.86
N TYR A 113 16.51 -5.30 -11.68
CA TYR A 113 17.89 -5.77 -11.92
C TYR A 113 18.70 -4.80 -12.79
N ASP A 114 18.06 -4.09 -13.72
CA ASP A 114 18.70 -3.07 -14.54
C ASP A 114 19.15 -1.90 -13.67
N ALA A 115 18.27 -1.40 -12.77
CA ALA A 115 18.60 -0.31 -11.85
C ALA A 115 19.66 -0.69 -10.81
N LEU A 116 19.76 -1.97 -10.44
CA LEU A 116 20.83 -2.47 -9.57
C LEU A 116 22.13 -2.79 -10.32
N PHE A 117 22.18 -2.61 -11.63
CA PHE A 117 23.30 -3.00 -12.50
C PHE A 117 23.69 -4.48 -12.31
N MET A 118 22.69 -5.35 -12.19
CA MET A 118 22.88 -6.79 -12.00
C MET A 118 22.39 -7.59 -13.20
N SER A 119 23.07 -8.69 -13.51
CA SER A 119 22.53 -9.65 -14.46
C SER A 119 21.26 -10.31 -13.88
N LYS A 120 20.33 -10.67 -14.77
CA LYS A 120 19.10 -11.42 -14.43
C LYS A 120 19.42 -12.63 -13.54
N ALA A 121 20.43 -13.43 -13.90
CA ALA A 121 20.81 -14.62 -13.15
C ALA A 121 21.32 -14.31 -11.74
N LYS A 122 22.17 -13.27 -11.59
CA LYS A 122 22.67 -12.82 -10.28
C LYS A 122 21.51 -12.34 -9.40
N PHE A 123 20.63 -11.51 -9.96
CA PHE A 123 19.47 -10.95 -9.25
C PHE A 123 18.57 -12.04 -8.67
N PHE A 124 18.12 -13.00 -9.49
CA PHE A 124 17.23 -14.06 -9.00
C PHE A 124 17.91 -15.01 -8.01
N THR A 125 19.23 -15.21 -8.12
CA THR A 125 20.00 -16.00 -7.16
C THR A 125 20.03 -15.31 -5.79
N ILE A 126 20.33 -14.00 -5.76
CA ILE A 126 20.35 -13.22 -4.53
C ILE A 126 18.94 -13.13 -3.95
N LYS A 127 17.92 -12.87 -4.79
CA LYS A 127 16.51 -12.79 -4.35
C LYS A 127 16.07 -14.06 -3.64
N ARG A 128 16.36 -15.24 -4.23
CA ARG A 128 16.01 -16.52 -3.61
C ARG A 128 16.68 -16.69 -2.24
N LYS A 129 17.99 -16.44 -2.15
CA LYS A 129 18.72 -16.51 -0.88
C LYS A 129 18.21 -15.50 0.15
N ALA A 130 17.85 -14.29 -0.30
CA ALA A 130 17.30 -13.25 0.55
C ALA A 130 15.95 -13.66 1.14
N VAL A 131 15.05 -14.23 0.34
CA VAL A 131 13.75 -14.75 0.82
C VAL A 131 13.95 -15.90 1.81
N GLU A 132 14.84 -16.85 1.51
CA GLU A 132 15.16 -17.95 2.42
C GLU A 132 15.74 -17.45 3.75
N ASN A 133 16.64 -16.47 3.72
CA ASN A 133 17.23 -15.89 4.92
C ASN A 133 16.23 -15.05 5.71
N LEU A 134 15.37 -14.28 5.04
CA LEU A 134 14.30 -13.53 5.68
C LEU A 134 13.35 -14.47 6.42
N ASN A 135 13.01 -15.61 5.81
CA ASN A 135 12.18 -16.63 6.44
C ASN A 135 12.85 -17.37 7.62
N ARG A 136 14.16 -17.19 7.83
CA ARG A 136 14.82 -17.71 9.03
C ARG A 136 14.86 -16.69 10.16
N LEU A 137 14.58 -15.42 9.86
CA LEU A 137 14.54 -14.33 10.85
C LEU A 137 13.16 -14.17 11.49
N ILE A 138 12.11 -14.61 10.79
CA ILE A 138 10.72 -14.58 11.24
C ILE A 138 10.22 -15.98 11.54
#